data_AF-A0A532AYY3-F1
#
_entry.id   AF-A0A532AYY3-F1
#
_cell.length_a   1.000
_cell.length_b   1.000
_cell.length_c   1.000
_cell.angle_alpha   90.00
_cell.angle_beta   90.00
_cell.angle_gamma   90.00
#
_symmetry.space_group_name_H-M   'P 1'
#
loop_
_entity.id
_entity.type
_entity.pdbx_description
1 polymer ?
#
loop_
_entity_poly.entity_id
_entity_poly.type
_entity_poly.pdbx_seq_one_letter_code
_entity_poly.pdbx_strand_id
1 'polypeptide(L)'
;MGEKTPDDKTDQGDGLEPRDRADRHVRADARRNIDALLRAAMAVFATSGVEAPVREIAERAGVGVGTVYRHFPQRSDLIVAVFRNEVDACADAAPILARKHEP
;
A
#
# COMPACT_ATOMS: atom_id res chain seq x y z
N MET A 1 16.10 23.37 -57.58
CA MET A 1 14.80 22.72 -57.35
C MET A 1 15.11 21.42 -56.62
N GLY A 2 14.73 21.33 -55.34
CA GLY A 2 15.38 20.47 -54.33
C GLY A 2 16.51 21.25 -53.65
N GLU A 3 16.61 21.39 -52.33
CA GLU A 3 16.21 20.50 -51.26
C GLU A 3 15.38 21.18 -50.15
N LYS A 4 14.50 20.34 -49.62
CA LYS A 4 13.68 20.44 -48.40
C LYS A 4 14.54 20.81 -47.19
N THR A 5 14.14 21.82 -46.41
CA THR A 5 14.20 21.74 -44.94
C THR A 5 13.16 20.69 -44.53
N PRO A 6 13.51 19.64 -43.77
CA PRO A 6 13.27 19.67 -42.32
C PRO A 6 14.07 18.65 -41.48
N ASP A 7 14.32 18.94 -40.21
CA ASP A 7 14.41 17.95 -39.11
C ASP A 7 14.18 18.78 -37.83
N ASP A 8 13.00 18.76 -37.20
CA ASP A 8 12.38 17.67 -36.45
C ASP A 8 13.21 17.19 -35.24
N LYS A 9 12.47 16.90 -34.16
CA LYS A 9 12.88 16.22 -32.91
C LYS A 9 13.48 17.17 -31.86
N THR A 10 12.94 17.32 -30.66
CA THR A 10 11.96 16.51 -29.94
C THR A 10 11.52 17.34 -28.72
N ASP A 11 10.26 17.79 -28.68
CA ASP A 11 9.61 18.11 -27.40
C ASP A 11 8.79 16.88 -27.02
N GLN A 12 9.46 15.87 -26.48
CA GLN A 12 8.79 14.75 -25.82
C GLN A 12 8.52 15.16 -24.37
N GLY A 13 7.53 16.03 -24.21
CA GLY A 13 6.79 16.13 -22.97
C GLY A 13 6.03 14.81 -22.79
N ASP A 14 6.49 13.98 -21.86
CA ASP A 14 5.88 12.73 -21.43
C ASP A 14 4.51 13.01 -20.76
N GLY A 15 3.52 13.30 -21.61
CA GLY A 15 2.14 13.56 -21.23
C GLY A 15 1.39 12.25 -21.07
N LEU A 16 1.52 11.60 -19.92
CA LEU A 16 0.69 10.45 -19.58
C LEU A 16 -0.79 10.84 -19.69
N GLU A 17 -1.52 10.13 -20.56
CA GLU A 17 -2.93 10.36 -20.86
C GLU A 17 -3.75 10.49 -19.56
N PRO A 18 -4.78 11.36 -19.50
CA PRO A 18 -5.53 11.64 -18.27
C PRO A 18 -6.09 10.40 -17.56
N ARG A 19 -6.41 9.35 -18.32
CA ARG A 19 -6.88 8.05 -17.79
C ARG A 19 -5.79 7.26 -17.07
N ASP A 20 -4.58 7.22 -17.62
CA ASP A 20 -3.45 6.51 -17.00
C ASP A 20 -3.01 7.16 -15.70
N ARG A 21 -3.11 8.50 -15.61
CA ARG A 21 -2.84 9.24 -14.37
C ARG A 21 -3.90 8.95 -13.30
N ALA A 22 -5.18 8.92 -13.69
CA ALA A 22 -6.28 8.56 -12.79
C ALA A 22 -6.12 7.11 -12.28
N ASP A 23 -5.79 6.16 -13.15
CA ASP A 23 -5.59 4.76 -12.78
C ASP A 23 -4.40 4.56 -11.84
N ARG A 24 -3.29 5.27 -12.07
CA ARG A 24 -2.15 5.25 -11.13
C ARG A 24 -2.53 5.84 -9.76
N HIS A 25 -3.31 6.92 -9.75
CA HIS A 25 -3.79 7.53 -8.51
C HIS A 25 -4.67 6.56 -7.72
N VAL A 26 -5.63 5.90 -8.38
CA VAL A 26 -6.51 4.88 -7.76
C VAL A 26 -5.70 3.71 -7.20
N ARG A 27 -4.67 3.24 -7.90
CA ARG A 27 -3.79 2.17 -7.39
C ARG A 27 -2.98 2.62 -6.17
N ALA A 28 -2.46 3.85 -6.17
CA ALA A 28 -1.75 4.41 -5.03
C ALA A 28 -2.67 4.55 -3.81
N ASP A 29 -3.92 5.00 -4.01
CA ASP A 29 -4.92 5.10 -2.96
C ASP A 29 -5.33 3.73 -2.42
N ALA A 30 -5.53 2.74 -3.30
CA ALA A 30 -5.81 1.37 -2.89
C ALA A 30 -4.66 0.79 -2.04
N ARG A 31 -3.41 1.08 -2.39
CA ARG A 31 -2.26 0.63 -1.60
C ARG A 31 -2.23 1.31 -0.23
N ARG A 32 -2.41 2.62 -0.18
CA ARG A 32 -2.49 3.39 1.08
C ARG A 32 -3.62 2.89 1.98
N ASN A 33 -4.76 2.51 1.40
CA ASN A 33 -5.90 1.95 2.12
C ASN A 33 -5.57 0.59 2.74
N ILE A 34 -4.84 -0.28 2.01
CA ILE A 34 -4.39 -1.56 2.54
C ILE A 34 -3.39 -1.34 3.69
N ASP A 35 -2.41 -0.45 3.53
CA ASP A 35 -1.41 -0.20 4.58
C ASP A 35 -2.07 0.37 5.85
N ALA A 36 -3.06 1.26 5.70
CA ALA A 36 -3.84 1.79 6.82
C ALA A 36 -4.66 0.69 7.53
N LEU A 37 -5.27 -0.21 6.75
CA LEU A 37 -6.01 -1.35 7.26
C LEU A 37 -5.11 -2.32 8.05
N LEU A 38 -3.91 -2.63 7.55
CA LEU A 38 -2.96 -3.50 8.24
C LEU A 38 -2.50 -2.90 9.58
N ARG A 39 -2.18 -1.60 9.60
CA ARG A 39 -1.82 -0.89 10.85
C ARG A 39 -2.97 -0.88 11.86
N ALA A 40 -4.19 -0.63 11.41
CA ALA A 40 -5.37 -0.64 12.27
C ALA A 40 -5.64 -2.05 12.84
N ALA A 41 -5.55 -3.07 11.98
CA ALA A 41 -5.73 -4.47 12.38
C ALA A 41 -4.69 -4.90 13.41
N MET A 42 -3.41 -4.59 13.19
CA MET A 42 -2.34 -4.86 14.15
C MET A 42 -2.63 -4.22 15.51
N ALA A 43 -3.01 -2.94 15.51
CA ALA A 43 -3.28 -2.22 16.73
C ALA A 43 -4.51 -2.74 17.50
N VAL A 44 -5.52 -3.27 16.80
CA VAL A 44 -6.67 -3.94 17.43
C VAL A 44 -6.30 -5.33 17.94
N PHE A 45 -5.54 -6.11 17.16
CA PHE A 45 -5.09 -7.44 17.59
C PHE A 45 -4.21 -7.38 18.84
N ALA A 46 -3.35 -6.38 18.94
CA ALA A 46 -2.49 -6.17 20.11
C ALA A 46 -3.27 -5.86 21.39
N THR A 47 -4.44 -5.21 21.31
CA THR A 47 -5.23 -4.79 22.47
C THR A 47 -6.36 -5.76 22.80
N SER A 48 -7.03 -6.26 21.77
CA SER A 48 -8.32 -6.96 21.87
C SER A 48 -8.23 -8.43 21.42
N GLY A 49 -7.04 -8.86 20.97
CA GLY A 49 -6.78 -10.21 20.48
C GLY A 49 -7.18 -10.44 19.03
N VAL A 50 -6.72 -11.56 18.46
CA VAL A 50 -6.95 -11.92 17.05
C VAL A 50 -8.38 -12.31 16.73
N GLU A 51 -9.28 -12.35 17.71
CA GLU A 51 -10.72 -12.60 17.54
C GLU A 51 -11.58 -11.32 17.56
N ALA A 52 -10.94 -10.15 17.71
CA ALA A 52 -11.64 -8.86 17.74
C ALA A 52 -12.57 -8.65 16.51
N PRO A 53 -13.73 -8.00 16.66
CA PRO A 53 -14.66 -7.82 15.55
C PRO A 53 -14.03 -7.09 14.35
N VAL A 54 -14.23 -7.60 13.14
CA VAL A 54 -13.72 -6.95 11.90
C VAL A 54 -14.26 -5.52 11.75
N ARG A 55 -15.46 -5.24 12.29
CA ARG A 55 -16.04 -3.90 12.32
C ARG A 55 -15.14 -2.88 13.04
N GLU A 56 -14.52 -3.27 14.15
CA GLU A 56 -13.65 -2.40 14.95
C GLU A 56 -12.39 -2.04 14.16
N ILE A 57 -11.84 -3.03 13.45
CA ILE A 57 -10.70 -2.84 12.55
C ILE A 57 -11.06 -1.87 11.41
N ALA A 58 -12.21 -2.08 10.77
CA ALA A 58 -12.68 -1.27 9.66
C ALA A 58 -12.93 0.20 10.09
N GLU A 59 -13.60 0.39 11.24
CA GLU A 59 -13.84 1.71 11.84
C GLU A 59 -12.51 2.42 12.12
N ARG A 60 -11.54 1.72 12.74
CA ARG A 60 -10.22 2.29 13.04
C ARG A 60 -9.40 2.62 11.78
N ALA A 61 -9.56 1.84 10.71
CA ALA A 61 -8.91 2.06 9.43
C ALA A 61 -9.60 3.14 8.58
N GLY A 62 -10.79 3.62 8.96
CA GLY A 62 -11.58 4.57 8.17
C GLY A 62 -12.13 3.96 6.87
N VAL A 63 -12.35 2.64 6.83
CA VAL A 63 -12.87 1.92 5.65
C VAL A 63 -14.15 1.18 5.97
N GLY A 64 -14.94 0.86 4.94
CA GLY A 64 -16.12 0.00 5.10
C GLY A 64 -15.75 -1.47 5.31
N VAL A 65 -16.58 -2.22 6.06
CA VAL A 65 -16.40 -3.67 6.27
C VAL A 65 -16.36 -4.44 4.95
N GLY A 66 -17.17 -4.04 3.96
CA GLY A 66 -17.13 -4.63 2.63
C GLY A 66 -15.78 -4.46 1.92
N THR A 67 -15.08 -3.34 2.15
CA THR A 67 -13.72 -3.12 1.64
C THR A 67 -12.74 -4.10 2.27
N VAL A 68 -12.86 -4.36 3.58
CA VAL A 68 -12.01 -5.34 4.27
C VAL A 68 -12.19 -6.72 3.66
N TYR A 69 -13.43 -7.22 3.54
CA TYR A 69 -13.69 -8.55 2.97
C TYR A 69 -13.37 -8.64 1.46
N ARG A 70 -13.38 -7.53 0.72
CA ARG A 70 -12.93 -7.50 -0.67
C ARG A 70 -11.42 -7.73 -0.80
N HIS A 71 -10.63 -7.25 0.16
CA HIS A 71 -9.18 -7.45 0.19
C HIS A 71 -8.78 -8.75 0.90
N PHE A 72 -9.54 -9.13 1.93
CA PHE A 72 -9.29 -10.29 2.78
C PHE A 72 -10.58 -11.10 2.92
N PRO A 73 -10.88 -11.98 1.95
CA PRO A 73 -12.11 -12.77 1.94
C PRO A 73 -12.30 -13.58 3.21
N GLN A 74 -11.21 -14.11 3.78
CA GLN A 74 -11.22 -14.81 5.06
C GLN A 74 -10.51 -13.98 6.14
N ARG A 75 -10.94 -14.16 7.40
CA ARG A 75 -10.27 -13.57 8.56
C ARG A 75 -8.80 -13.99 8.64
N SER A 76 -8.51 -15.24 8.30
CA SER A 76 -7.14 -15.78 8.21
C SER A 76 -6.28 -15.01 7.22
N ASP A 77 -6.84 -14.55 6.09
CA ASP A 77 -6.09 -13.77 5.10
C ASP A 77 -5.62 -12.43 5.68
N LEU A 78 -6.49 -11.76 6.45
CA LEU A 78 -6.14 -10.54 7.18
C LEU A 78 -5.06 -10.80 8.23
N ILE A 79 -5.20 -11.88 9.02
CA ILE A 79 -4.23 -12.25 10.05
C ILE A 79 -2.86 -12.54 9.44
N VAL A 80 -2.80 -13.32 8.36
CA VAL A 80 -1.55 -13.65 7.65
C VAL A 80 -0.92 -12.38 7.06
N ALA A 81 -1.73 -11.49 6.50
CA ALA A 81 -1.22 -10.24 5.93
C ALA A 81 -0.63 -9.31 7.00
N VAL A 82 -1.29 -9.17 8.15
CA VAL A 82 -0.76 -8.41 9.30
C VAL A 82 0.54 -9.04 9.80
N PHE A 83 0.56 -10.37 9.99
CA PHE A 83 1.76 -11.06 10.47
C PHE A 83 2.96 -10.87 9.53
N ARG A 84 2.75 -11.00 8.21
CA ARG A 84 3.80 -10.75 7.21
C ARG A 84 4.30 -9.31 7.26
N ASN A 85 3.39 -8.34 7.32
CA ASN A 85 3.75 -6.93 7.40
C ASN A 85 4.65 -6.62 8.62
N GLU A 86 4.35 -7.19 9.79
CA GLU A 86 5.16 -6.96 10.99
C GLU A 86 6.52 -7.67 10.93
N VAL A 87 6.58 -8.89 10.37
CA VAL A 87 7.85 -9.60 10.15
C VAL A 87 8.74 -8.82 9.19
N ASP A 88 8.18 -8.33 8.09
CA ASP A 88 8.90 -7.52 7.11
C ASP A 88 9.39 -6.21 7.75
N ALA A 89 8.55 -5.52 8.53
CA ALA A 89 8.95 -4.32 9.26
C ALA A 89 10.08 -4.58 10.27
N CYS A 90 10.06 -5.71 10.98
CA CYS A 90 11.16 -6.13 11.84
C CYS A 90 12.44 -6.40 11.06
N ALA A 91 12.35 -7.09 9.91
CA ALA A 91 13.49 -7.37 9.06
C ALA A 91 14.11 -6.08 8.49
N ASP A 92 13.28 -5.12 8.05
CA ASP A 92 13.71 -3.82 7.54
C ASP A 92 14.38 -2.95 8.61
N ALA A 93 13.94 -3.07 9.86
CA ALA A 93 14.55 -2.35 10.98
C ALA A 93 15.92 -2.91 11.39
N ALA A 94 16.17 -4.21 11.16
CA ALA A 94 17.36 -4.90 11.67
C ALA A 94 18.69 -4.28 11.19
N PRO A 95 18.92 -3.94 9.90
CA PRO A 95 20.16 -3.31 9.46
C PRO A 95 20.40 -1.94 10.10
N ILE A 96 19.34 -1.17 10.36
CA ILE A 96 19.44 0.15 11.00
C ILE A 96 19.89 -0.02 12.45
N LEU A 97 19.28 -0.95 13.17
CA LEU A 97 19.62 -1.24 14.57
C LEU A 97 21.05 -1.79 14.70
N ALA A 98 21.46 -2.69 13.81
CA ALA A 98 22.82 -3.25 13.78
C ALA A 98 23.90 -2.18 13.56
N ARG A 99 23.61 -1.12 12.79
CA ARG A 99 24.53 0.01 12.61
C ARG A 99 24.59 0.94 13.83
N LYS A 100 23.47 1.08 14.54
CA LYS A 100 23.35 1.98 15.70
C LYS A 100 23.93 1.38 16.98
N HIS A 101 23.95 0.05 17.07
CA HIS A 101 24.42 -0.70 18.22
C HIS A 101 25.48 -1.70 17.75
N GLU A 102 26.75 -1.24 17.70
CA GLU A 102 27.89 -2.13 17.51
C GLU A 102 27.96 -3.11 18.71
N PRO A 103 28.30 -4.40 18.50
CA PRO A 103 28.26 -5.44 19.53
C PRO A 103 29.10 -5.15 20.78
#